data_AF-A0A8X6RN30-F1
#
_entry.id   AF-A0A8X6RN30-F1
#
_cell.length_a   1.000
_cell.length_b   1.000
_cell.length_c   1.000
_cell.angle_alpha   90.00
_cell.angle_beta   90.00
_cell.angle_gamma   90.00
#
_symmetry.space_group_name_H-M   'P 1'
#
loop_
_entity.id
_entity.type
_entity.pdbx_description
1 polymer ?
#
loop_
_entity_poly.entity_id
_entity_poly.type
_entity_poly.pdbx_seq_one_letter_code
_entity_poly.pdbx_strand_id
1 'polypeptide(L)' 'MAEYTNADNTDMILAYGATDCNGRAAQRLYAEMHPVRRTPAHTMFARLHQQLCETGSFQKAACNQIGRHVPN' A
#
# COMPACT_ATOMS: atom_id res chain seq x y z
N MET A 1 -3.04 12.81 1.84
CA MET A 1 -2.28 11.54 1.97
C MET A 1 -0.84 11.85 1.61
N ALA A 2 0.14 11.30 2.32
CA ALA A 2 1.55 11.54 2.00
C ALA A 2 1.82 11.17 0.53
N GLU A 3 2.56 12.03 -0.17
CA GLU A 3 2.95 11.81 -1.57
C GLU A 3 4.01 10.71 -1.61
N TYR A 4 3.58 9.45 -1.59
CA TYR A 4 4.48 8.32 -1.79
C TYR A 4 4.83 8.24 -3.29
N THR A 5 6.12 8.22 -3.58
CA THR A 5 6.62 8.05 -4.96
C THR A 5 6.34 6.63 -5.43
N ASN A 6 6.26 6.40 -6.75
CA ASN A 6 6.10 5.04 -7.29
C ASN A 6 7.15 4.06 -6.76
N ALA A 7 8.40 4.50 -6.57
CA ALA A 7 9.46 3.70 -5.95
C ALA A 7 9.10 3.27 -4.51
N ASP A 8 8.46 4.16 -3.76
CA ASP A 8 8.01 3.91 -2.40
C ASP A 8 6.86 2.88 -2.39
N ASN A 9 5.89 3.03 -3.30
CA ASN A 9 4.81 2.06 -3.48
C ASN A 9 5.33 0.67 -3.89
N THR A 10 6.38 0.61 -4.71
CA THR A 10 7.03 -0.66 -5.09
C THR A 10 7.72 -1.30 -3.89
N ASP A 11 8.46 -0.53 -3.10
CA ASP A 11 9.10 -1.04 -1.88
C ASP A 11 8.06 -1.55 -0.87
N MET A 12 6.95 -0.83 -0.71
CA MET A 12 5.83 -1.28 0.11
C MET A 12 5.25 -2.63 -0.35
N ILE A 13 5.01 -2.82 -1.66
CA ILE A 13 4.52 -4.11 -2.17
C ILE A 13 5.58 -5.21 -2.05
N LEU A 14 6.86 -4.90 -2.22
CA LEU A 14 7.94 -5.87 -2.05
C LEU A 14 8.00 -6.36 -0.59
N ALA A 15 7.91 -5.44 0.38
CA ALA A 15 7.83 -5.77 1.81
C ALA A 15 6.56 -6.57 2.14
N TYR A 16 5.43 -6.25 1.49
CA TYR A 16 4.18 -6.99 1.65
C TYR A 16 4.24 -8.41 1.10
N GLY A 17 4.86 -8.61 -0.06
CA GLY A 17 5.10 -9.94 -0.62
C GLY A 17 6.09 -10.76 0.22
N ALA A 18 7.15 -10.14 0.72
CA ALA A 18 8.14 -10.79 1.58
C ALA A 18 7.58 -11.24 2.95
N THR A 19 6.45 -10.68 3.37
CA THR A 19 5.81 -10.96 4.65
C THR A 19 4.56 -11.83 4.53
N ASP A 20 4.44 -12.59 3.44
CA ASP A 20 3.30 -13.50 3.19
C ASP A 20 1.96 -12.75 3.17
N CYS A 21 1.94 -11.56 2.55
CA CYS A 21 0.77 -10.67 2.50
C CYS A 21 0.26 -10.24 3.89
N ASN A 22 1.11 -10.23 4.92
CA ASN A 22 0.74 -9.78 6.25
C ASN A 22 1.02 -8.27 6.41
N GLY A 23 -0.02 -7.45 6.30
CA GLY A 23 0.11 -5.99 6.37
C GLY A 23 0.74 -5.44 7.66
N ARG A 24 0.66 -6.17 8.79
CA ARG A 24 1.33 -5.76 10.05
C ARG A 24 2.81 -6.10 10.04
N ALA A 25 3.17 -7.26 9.51
CA ALA A 25 4.57 -7.65 9.36
C ALA A 25 5.25 -6.78 8.30
N ALA A 26 4.58 -6.53 7.16
CA ALA A 26 5.04 -5.61 6.12
C ALA A 26 5.31 -4.21 6.68
N GLN A 27 4.40 -3.70 7.53
CA GLN A 27 4.56 -2.40 8.17
C GLN A 27 5.81 -2.34 9.06
N ARG A 28 6.06 -3.38 9.85
CA ARG A 28 7.25 -3.46 10.71
C ARG A 28 8.52 -3.52 9.87
N LEU A 29 8.55 -4.42 8.89
CA LEU A 29 9.69 -4.60 8.00
C LEU A 29 9.99 -3.30 7.22
N TYR A 30 8.97 -2.63 6.70
CA TYR A 30 9.13 -1.34 6.02
C TYR A 30 9.62 -0.24 6.97
N ALA A 31 9.13 -0.20 8.23
CA ALA A 31 9.61 0.75 9.23
C ALA A 31 11.07 0.49 9.66
N GLU A 32 11.48 -0.77 9.71
CA GLU A 32 12.87 -1.17 9.98
C GLU A 32 13.81 -0.82 8.82
N MET A 33 13.37 -1.02 7.57
CA MET A 33 14.15 -0.65 6.38
C MET A 33 14.24 0.88 6.19
N HIS A 34 13.20 1.60 6.59
CA HIS A 34 13.11 3.05 6.41
C HIS A 34 12.77 3.78 7.71
N PRO A 35 13.70 3.85 8.68
CA PRO A 35 13.47 4.54 9.96
C PRO A 35 13.23 6.05 9.81
N VAL A 36 13.63 6.63 8.67
CA VAL A 36 13.44 8.06 8.33
C VAL A 36 12.11 8.33 7.62
N ARG A 37 11.46 7.31 7.04
CA ARG A 37 10.22 7.49 6.27
C ARG A 37 9.01 7.31 7.16
N ARG A 38 7.92 7.96 6.76
CA ARG A 38 6.63 7.85 7.46
C ARG A 38 6.07 6.46 7.23
N THR A 39 5.87 5.70 8.31
CA THR A 39 5.34 4.35 8.24
C THR A 39 3.91 4.37 7.66
N PRO A 40 3.65 3.71 6.52
CA PRO A 40 2.31 3.61 5.96
C PRO A 40 1.41 2.73 6.84
N ALA A 41 0.10 2.95 6.78
CA ALA A 41 -0.85 2.12 7.50
C ALA A 41 -0.88 0.69 6.93
N HIS A 42 -1.09 -0.33 7.77
CA HIS A 42 -1.20 -1.72 7.33
C HIS A 42 -2.26 -1.94 6.23
N THR A 43 -3.33 -1.12 6.20
CA THR A 43 -4.37 -1.15 5.16
C THR A 43 -3.90 -0.61 3.81
N MET A 44 -2.82 0.17 3.78
CA MET A 44 -2.26 0.74 2.56
C MET A 44 -1.62 -0.34 1.69
N PHE A 45 -0.92 -1.30 2.29
CA PHE A 45 -0.33 -2.43 1.57
C PHE A 45 -1.37 -3.28 0.84
N ALA A 46 -2.45 -3.65 1.55
CA ALA A 46 -3.55 -4.41 0.95
C ALA A 46 -4.25 -3.64 -0.18
N ARG A 47 -4.44 -2.32 -0.01
CA ARG A 47 -5.01 -1.45 -1.05
C ARG A 47 -4.12 -1.34 -2.28
N LEU A 48 -2.81 -1.17 -2.10
CA LEU A 48 -1.86 -1.12 -3.21
C LEU A 48 -1.88 -2.43 -4.00
N HIS A 49 -1.92 -3.57 -3.31
CA HIS A 49 -2.02 -4.89 -3.93
C HIS A 49 -3.34 -5.05 -4.72
N GLN A 50 -4.47 -4.64 -4.14
CA GLN A 50 -5.77 -4.67 -4.82
C GLN A 50 -5.77 -3.78 -6.08
N GLN A 51 -5.29 -2.53 -5.97
CA GLN A 51 -5.19 -1.63 -7.12
C GLN A 51 -4.26 -2.17 -8.21
N LEU A 52 -3.16 -2.83 -7.85
CA LEU A 52 -2.28 -3.48 -8.82
C LEU A 52 -3.00 -4.64 -9.52
N CYS A 53 -3.78 -5.44 -8.80
CA CYS A 53 -4.56 -6.55 -9.36
C CYS A 53 -5.72 -6.06 -10.24
N GLU A 54 -6.42 -5.00 -9.84
CA GLU A 54 -7.61 -4.49 -10.52
C GLU A 54 -7.27 -3.57 -11.70
N THR A 55 -6.27 -2.69 -11.54
CA THR A 55 -5.96 -1.60 -12.46
C THR A 55 -4.53 -1.66 -13.04
N GLY A 56 -3.67 -2.56 -12.54
CA GLY A 56 -2.28 -2.68 -13.01
C GLY A 56 -1.42 -1.44 -12.75
N SER A 57 -1.88 -0.52 -11.90
CA SER A 57 -1.24 0.79 -11.72
C SER A 57 -1.38 1.30 -10.29
N PHE A 58 -0.30 1.86 -9.76
CA PHE A 58 -0.29 2.61 -8.51
C PHE A 58 -0.99 3.94 -8.77
N GLN A 59 -2.28 4.01 -8.42
CA GLN A 59 -3.13 5.13 -8.82
C GLN A 59 -2.53 6.47 -8.35
N LYS A 60 -2.34 7.40 -9.30
CA LYS A 60 -1.91 8.78 -9.03
C LYS A 60 -2.94 9.48 -8.15
N ALA A 61 -2.44 10.38 -7.30
CA ALA A 61 -3.23 11.15 -6.38
C ALA A 61 -4.45 11.84 -7.04
N ALA A 62 -5.53 11.85 -6.25
CA ALA A 62 -6.76 12.65 -6.33
C ALA A 62 -7.88 12.11 -7.24
N CYS A 63 -8.86 11.44 -6.65
CA CYS A 63 -10.11 12.08 -6.24
C CYS A 63 -10.95 11.13 -5.37
N ASN A 64 -11.52 11.68 -4.30
CA ASN A 64 -12.53 11.12 -3.43
C ASN A 64 -13.57 10.22 -4.14
N GLN A 65 -13.60 8.92 -3.85
CA GLN A 65 -14.85 8.16 -3.93
C GLN A 65 -14.98 7.16 -2.77
N ILE A 66 -15.54 7.70 -1.68
CA ILE A 66 -16.48 7.00 -0.83
C ILE A 66 -17.46 6.16 -1.69
N GLY A 67 -17.45 4.84 -1.52
CA GLY A 67 -18.36 3.96 -2.25
C GLY A 67 -18.12 2.52 -1.84
N ARG A 68 -18.70 2.12 -0.70
CA ARG A 68 -18.81 0.70 -0.35
C ARG A 68 -19.55 -0.01 -1.49
N HIS A 69 -18.89 -0.95 -2.15
CA HIS A 69 -19.59 -1.93 -2.97
C HIS A 69 -20.23 -2.96 -2.03
N VAL A 70 -21.55 -2.91 -1.92
CA VAL A 70 -22.38 -3.96 -1.33
C VAL A 70 -22.93 -4.75 -2.53
N PRO A 71 -22.54 -6.03 -2.74
CA PRO A 71 -23.15 -6.83 -3.80
C PRO A 71 -24.59 -7.22 -3.40
N ASN A 72 -25.47 -7.20 -4.40
CA ASN A 72 -26.85 -7.70 -4.35
C ASN A 72 -26.86 -9.21 -4.57
#